data_AF-A0A521PNN8-F1
#
_entry.id   AF-A0A521PNN8-F1
#
_cell.length_a   1.000
_cell.length_b   1.000
_cell.length_c   1.000
_cell.angle_alpha   90.00
_cell.angle_beta   90.00
_cell.angle_gamma   90.00
#
_symmetry.space_group_name_H-M   'P 1'
#
loop_
_entity.id
_entity.type
_entity.pdbx_description
1 polymer ?
#
loop_
_entity_poly.entity_id
_entity_poly.type
_entity_poly.pdbx_seq_one_letter_code
_entity_poly.pdbx_strand_id
1 'polypeptide(L)'
;MTTERRRGFPVGLTVATVVALAILLVLGTWQLQRLHWKQGLLARVAALQTAPAQPLEPVLDRVAKGGDADFTRVKVTCPGIATAPYLELYSLREGQAGARLISACRATSLEYRSILVDRGFVIDTVSARPPVDAAAVAPVEVIGILRVPEHGNSFTPPNTPQRWYTRDVAAMADALKAPDPAPLFLMAETATNPEWKALVPAPIPADIPNRHLEYALTWYGLAAALLGVYAAMLFRRRKT
;
A
#
# COMPACT_ATOMS: atom_id res chain seq x y z
N MET A 1 65.78 -18.00 -25.53
CA MET A 1 64.97 -16.81 -25.87
C MET A 1 63.59 -16.98 -25.27
N THR A 2 63.37 -16.45 -24.08
CA THR A 2 62.04 -16.41 -23.44
C THR A 2 61.31 -15.18 -23.96
N THR A 3 60.27 -15.40 -24.76
CA THR A 3 59.42 -14.34 -25.30
C THR A 3 58.65 -13.70 -24.14
N GLU A 4 59.08 -12.52 -23.69
CA GLU A 4 58.29 -11.68 -22.80
C GLU A 4 56.98 -11.32 -23.52
N ARG A 5 55.90 -12.01 -23.11
CA ARG A 5 54.55 -11.73 -23.58
C ARG A 5 54.14 -10.39 -22.96
N ARG A 6 54.35 -9.27 -23.67
CA ARG A 6 53.85 -7.94 -23.28
C ARG A 6 52.38 -8.07 -22.88
N ARG A 7 52.08 -7.87 -21.60
CA ARG A 7 50.71 -7.93 -21.08
C ARG A 7 49.95 -6.73 -21.64
N GLY A 8 49.18 -6.96 -22.71
CA GLY A 8 48.30 -5.95 -23.31
C GLY A 8 47.31 -5.36 -22.29
N PHE A 9 46.80 -4.17 -22.60
CA PHE A 9 45.78 -3.51 -21.79
C PHE A 9 44.54 -4.41 -21.63
N PRO A 10 43.99 -4.59 -20.42
CA PRO A 10 42.93 -5.57 -20.16
C PRO A 10 41.54 -5.06 -20.58
N VAL A 11 41.33 -4.82 -21.88
CA VAL A 11 40.09 -4.23 -22.44
C VAL A 11 38.82 -4.92 -21.93
N GLY A 12 38.77 -6.26 -21.95
CA GLY A 12 37.58 -6.99 -21.50
C GLY A 12 37.26 -6.76 -20.02
N LEU A 13 38.28 -6.72 -19.17
CA LEU A 13 38.10 -6.42 -17.74
C LEU A 13 37.70 -4.96 -17.54
N THR A 14 38.29 -4.03 -18.29
CA THR A 14 37.91 -2.61 -18.27
C THR A 14 36.43 -2.43 -18.59
N VAL A 15 35.95 -3.07 -19.67
CA VAL A 15 34.54 -3.02 -20.06
C VAL A 15 33.66 -3.61 -18.96
N ALA A 16 34.02 -4.78 -18.42
CA ALA A 16 33.27 -5.39 -17.32
C ALA A 16 33.22 -4.49 -16.07
N THR A 17 34.32 -3.84 -15.71
CA THR A 17 34.38 -2.89 -14.59
C THR A 17 33.49 -1.68 -14.85
N VAL A 18 33.50 -1.11 -16.06
CA VAL A 18 32.65 0.04 -16.41
C VAL A 18 31.17 -0.33 -16.33
N VAL A 19 30.79 -1.51 -16.85
CA VAL A 19 29.40 -1.99 -16.79
C VAL A 19 28.98 -2.22 -15.33
N ALA A 20 29.80 -2.91 -14.53
CA ALA A 20 29.50 -3.13 -13.11
C ALA A 20 29.39 -1.81 -12.34
N LEU A 21 30.30 -0.86 -12.58
CA LEU A 21 30.25 0.47 -11.99
C LEU A 21 28.95 1.19 -12.34
N ALA A 22 28.56 1.19 -13.62
CA ALA A 22 27.31 1.82 -14.06
C ALA A 22 26.10 1.24 -13.33
N ILE A 23 26.02 -0.09 -13.20
CA ILE A 23 24.95 -0.77 -12.45
C ILE A 23 24.93 -0.32 -10.98
N LEU A 24 26.08 -0.32 -10.31
CA LEU A 24 26.17 0.07 -8.90
C LEU A 24 25.75 1.53 -8.67
N LEU A 25 26.14 2.45 -9.55
CA LEU A 25 25.75 3.85 -9.49
C LEU A 25 24.25 4.05 -9.75
N VAL A 26 23.68 3.34 -10.73
CA VAL A 26 22.24 3.35 -11.00
C VAL A 26 21.45 2.83 -9.81
N LEU A 27 21.86 1.72 -9.21
CA LEU A 27 21.22 1.17 -8.01
C LEU A 27 21.33 2.10 -6.81
N GLY A 28 22.49 2.72 -6.58
CA GLY A 28 22.67 3.72 -5.52
C GLY A 28 21.77 4.94 -5.71
N THR A 29 21.66 5.45 -6.94
CA THR A 29 20.81 6.59 -7.29
C THR A 29 19.33 6.25 -7.10
N TRP A 30 18.91 5.07 -7.56
CA TRP A 30 17.55 4.58 -7.39
C TRP A 30 17.17 4.47 -5.91
N GLN A 31 18.06 3.97 -5.05
CA GLN A 31 17.82 3.89 -3.60
C GLN A 31 17.60 5.27 -2.98
N LEU A 32 18.35 6.30 -3.38
CA LEU A 32 18.13 7.68 -2.89
C LEU A 32 16.78 8.27 -3.37
N GLN A 33 16.42 8.04 -4.64
CA GLN A 33 15.12 8.46 -5.14
C GLN A 33 13.98 7.76 -4.37
N ARG A 34 14.13 6.45 -4.13
CA ARG A 34 13.19 5.66 -3.35
C ARG A 34 13.10 6.13 -1.90
N LEU A 35 14.22 6.52 -1.30
CA LEU A 35 14.27 7.12 0.04
C LEU A 35 13.40 8.37 0.11
N HIS A 36 13.61 9.33 -0.80
CA HIS A 36 12.86 10.60 -0.81
C HIS A 36 11.36 10.39 -1.06
N TRP A 37 11.03 9.53 -2.03
CA TRP A 37 9.64 9.14 -2.27
C TRP A 37 9.01 8.54 -1.00
N LYS A 38 9.71 7.62 -0.33
CA LYS A 38 9.21 6.96 0.88
C LYS A 38 9.08 7.94 2.05
N GLN A 39 10.00 8.89 2.21
CA GLN A 39 9.91 9.94 3.22
C GLN A 39 8.62 10.78 3.06
N GLY A 40 8.24 11.12 1.83
CA GLY A 40 6.98 11.83 1.57
C GLY A 40 5.74 11.03 2.02
N LEU A 41 5.73 9.71 1.79
CA LEU A 41 4.66 8.83 2.28
C LEU A 41 4.63 8.74 3.81
N LEU A 42 5.79 8.58 4.44
CA LEU A 42 5.91 8.53 5.89
C LEU A 42 5.41 9.81 6.54
N ALA A 43 5.71 10.97 5.96
CA ALA A 43 5.21 12.25 6.45
C ALA A 43 3.66 12.33 6.40
N ARG A 44 3.03 11.81 5.34
CA ARG A 44 1.56 11.73 5.23
C ARG A 44 0.96 10.80 6.29
N VAL A 45 1.56 9.63 6.50
CA VAL A 45 1.13 8.68 7.53
C VAL A 45 1.28 9.29 8.94
N ALA A 46 2.40 9.95 9.23
CA ALA A 46 2.62 10.61 10.51
C ALA A 46 1.62 11.75 10.76
N ALA A 47 1.29 12.54 9.73
CA ALA A 47 0.26 13.58 9.83
C ALA A 47 -1.13 12.98 10.14
N LEU A 48 -1.44 11.82 9.54
CA LEU A 48 -2.69 11.10 9.80
C LEU A 48 -2.82 10.58 11.24
N GLN A 49 -1.71 10.14 11.85
CA GLN A 49 -1.72 9.62 13.23
C GLN A 49 -2.21 10.65 14.25
N THR A 50 -1.95 11.94 14.01
CA THR A 50 -2.33 13.03 14.92
C THR A 50 -3.54 13.84 14.43
N ALA A 51 -3.96 13.66 13.19
CA ALA A 51 -5.11 14.37 12.63
C ALA A 51 -6.41 13.98 13.35
N PRO A 52 -7.26 14.96 13.74
CA PRO A 52 -8.59 14.66 14.27
C PRO A 52 -9.49 14.10 13.16
N ALA A 53 -10.35 13.14 13.51
CA ALA A 53 -11.34 12.60 12.58
C ALA A 53 -12.40 13.65 12.27
N GLN A 54 -12.51 14.03 10.99
CA GLN A 54 -13.52 14.97 10.49
C GLN A 54 -14.87 14.25 10.31
N PRO A 55 -16.02 14.92 10.46
CA PRO A 55 -17.30 14.34 10.02
C PRO A 55 -17.24 13.95 8.54
N LEU A 56 -17.82 12.81 8.17
CA LEU A 56 -17.74 12.26 6.81
C LEU A 56 -18.44 13.16 5.78
N GLU A 57 -19.64 13.65 6.09
CA GLU A 57 -20.55 14.28 5.13
C GLU A 57 -19.95 15.56 4.51
N PRO A 58 -19.38 16.51 5.28
CA PRO A 58 -18.74 17.70 4.70
C PRO A 58 -17.51 17.37 3.83
N VAL A 59 -16.83 16.25 4.10
CA VAL A 59 -15.71 15.79 3.27
C VAL A 59 -16.24 15.25 1.94
N LEU A 60 -17.30 14.44 1.98
CA LEU A 60 -17.97 13.94 0.78
C LEU A 60 -18.57 15.06 -0.08
N ASP A 61 -19.14 16.11 0.52
CA ASP A 61 -19.63 17.28 -0.21
C ASP A 61 -18.51 18.04 -0.95
N ARG A 62 -17.28 17.95 -0.45
CA ARG A 62 -16.09 18.52 -1.12
C ARG A 62 -15.67 17.62 -2.28
N VAL A 63 -15.73 16.30 -2.10
CA VAL A 63 -15.44 15.31 -3.15
C VAL A 63 -16.42 15.45 -4.32
N ALA A 64 -17.71 15.65 -4.04
CA ALA A 64 -18.73 15.93 -5.06
C ALA A 64 -18.38 17.15 -5.93
N LYS A 65 -17.65 18.12 -5.37
CA LYS A 65 -17.17 19.33 -6.07
C LYS A 65 -15.79 19.15 -6.74
N GLY A 66 -15.29 17.91 -6.85
CA GLY A 66 -13.99 17.59 -7.44
C GLY A 66 -12.79 17.73 -6.49
N GLY A 67 -13.03 17.84 -5.18
CA GLY A 67 -11.96 17.84 -4.18
C GLY A 67 -11.34 16.46 -3.96
N ASP A 68 -10.04 16.42 -3.64
CA ASP A 68 -9.37 15.20 -3.18
C ASP A 68 -9.68 14.94 -1.70
N ALA A 69 -9.88 13.67 -1.36
CA ALA A 69 -10.06 13.19 0.00
C ALA A 69 -9.26 11.90 0.28
N ASP A 70 -8.37 11.46 -0.63
CA ASP A 70 -7.46 10.36 -0.35
C ASP A 70 -6.59 10.72 0.86
N PHE A 71 -6.38 9.74 1.75
CA PHE A 71 -5.70 9.95 3.02
C PHE A 71 -6.37 11.01 3.92
N THR A 72 -7.71 11.07 3.94
CA THR A 72 -8.45 11.91 4.90
C THR A 72 -9.05 11.06 6.01
N ARG A 73 -8.76 11.44 7.27
CA ARG A 73 -9.32 10.77 8.45
C ARG A 73 -10.71 11.30 8.75
N VAL A 74 -11.70 10.41 8.78
CA VAL A 74 -13.11 10.75 8.99
C VAL A 74 -13.76 9.87 10.05
N LYS A 75 -14.92 10.31 10.54
CA LYS A 75 -15.82 9.55 11.40
C LYS A 75 -17.24 9.61 10.87
N VAL A 76 -17.95 8.49 11.00
CA VAL A 76 -19.35 8.32 10.60
C VAL A 76 -20.03 7.31 11.51
N THR A 77 -21.32 7.45 11.74
CA THR A 77 -22.13 6.42 12.39
C THR A 77 -22.75 5.51 11.33
N CYS A 78 -22.49 4.21 11.44
CA CYS A 78 -23.00 3.18 10.53
C CYS A 78 -23.92 2.21 11.29
N PRO A 79 -25.23 2.49 11.38
CA PRO A 79 -26.18 1.59 12.02
C PRO A 79 -26.15 0.19 11.41
N GLY A 80 -26.09 -0.84 12.26
CA GLY A 80 -26.16 -2.24 11.84
C GLY A 80 -24.91 -2.80 11.16
N ILE A 81 -23.83 -2.03 10.99
CA ILE A 81 -22.66 -2.46 10.20
C ILE A 81 -22.00 -3.74 10.71
N ALA A 82 -22.10 -4.03 12.02
CA ALA A 82 -21.58 -5.24 12.63
C ALA A 82 -22.19 -6.53 12.03
N THR A 83 -23.45 -6.47 11.58
CA THR A 83 -24.18 -7.60 10.97
C THR A 83 -24.69 -7.28 9.57
N ALA A 84 -24.22 -6.20 8.96
CA ALA A 84 -24.58 -5.84 7.60
C ALA A 84 -24.06 -6.89 6.60
N PRO A 85 -24.73 -7.06 5.45
CA PRO A 85 -24.17 -7.80 4.32
C PRO A 85 -22.76 -7.32 3.99
N TYR A 86 -21.91 -8.25 3.54
CA TYR A 86 -20.52 -7.96 3.21
C TYR A 86 -20.07 -8.73 1.97
N LEU A 87 -19.06 -8.17 1.31
CA LEU A 87 -18.30 -8.82 0.25
C LEU A 87 -16.93 -9.21 0.79
N GLU A 88 -16.38 -10.31 0.30
CA GLU A 88 -15.02 -10.74 0.63
C GLU A 88 -14.04 -10.29 -0.45
N LEU A 89 -13.27 -9.25 -0.13
CA LEU A 89 -12.15 -8.80 -0.95
C LEU A 89 -10.88 -9.54 -0.57
N TYR A 90 -10.36 -10.36 -1.47
CA TYR A 90 -9.08 -11.02 -1.29
C TYR A 90 -7.98 -10.03 -0.91
N SER A 91 -7.21 -10.37 0.11
CA SER A 91 -6.06 -9.58 0.55
C SER A 91 -4.99 -10.51 1.11
N LEU A 92 -3.75 -10.05 1.05
CA LEU A 92 -2.65 -10.63 1.80
C LEU A 92 -2.35 -9.74 3.00
N ARG A 93 -2.11 -10.34 4.15
CA ARG A 93 -1.58 -9.66 5.33
C ARG A 93 -0.49 -10.51 5.95
N GLU A 94 0.72 -9.98 6.04
CA GLU A 94 1.88 -10.68 6.62
C GLU A 94 2.14 -12.06 5.95
N GLY A 95 1.93 -12.14 4.63
CA GLY A 95 2.10 -13.37 3.85
C GLY A 95 0.94 -14.37 3.97
N GLN A 96 -0.09 -14.07 4.76
CA GLN A 96 -1.27 -14.92 4.92
C GLN A 96 -2.42 -14.45 4.03
N ALA A 97 -3.06 -15.41 3.35
CA ALA A 97 -4.25 -15.19 2.55
C ALA A 97 -5.49 -15.02 3.43
N GLY A 98 -6.35 -14.09 3.03
CA GLY A 98 -7.60 -13.83 3.72
C GLY A 98 -8.50 -12.92 2.91
N ALA A 99 -9.55 -12.45 3.58
CA ALA A 99 -10.51 -11.52 3.05
C ALA A 99 -10.55 -10.24 3.88
N ARG A 100 -10.73 -9.12 3.20
CA ARG A 100 -11.25 -7.89 3.78
C ARG A 100 -12.77 -7.89 3.63
N LEU A 101 -13.47 -7.63 4.73
CA LEU A 101 -14.94 -7.58 4.72
C LEU A 101 -15.38 -6.17 4.35
N ILE A 102 -16.03 -6.06 3.20
CA ILE A 102 -16.52 -4.79 2.67
C ILE A 102 -18.03 -4.72 2.88
N SER A 103 -18.52 -3.75 3.64
CA SER A 103 -19.96 -3.48 3.82
C SER A 103 -20.29 -2.08 3.35
N ALA A 104 -21.56 -1.83 3.02
CA ALA A 104 -22.03 -0.49 2.74
C ALA A 104 -22.49 0.20 4.04
N CYS A 105 -22.19 1.49 4.15
CA CYS A 105 -22.73 2.37 5.18
C CYS A 105 -23.48 3.51 4.51
N ARG A 106 -24.61 3.93 5.10
CA ARG A 106 -25.38 5.06 4.59
C ARG A 106 -24.58 6.34 4.78
N ALA A 107 -24.57 7.18 3.75
CA ALA A 107 -24.06 8.54 3.80
C ALA A 107 -25.22 9.52 3.56
N THR A 108 -25.12 10.72 4.12
CA THR A 108 -26.07 11.82 3.88
C THR A 108 -25.34 13.04 3.36
N SER A 109 -24.62 12.86 2.25
CA SER A 109 -23.98 13.94 1.48
C SER A 109 -24.93 14.43 0.38
N LEU A 110 -24.60 15.55 -0.27
CA LEU A 110 -25.34 16.13 -1.39
C LEU A 110 -25.53 15.15 -2.56
N GLU A 111 -24.45 14.48 -2.99
CA GLU A 111 -24.47 13.59 -4.17
C GLU A 111 -24.40 12.11 -3.81
N TYR A 112 -23.89 11.77 -2.63
CA TYR A 112 -23.63 10.39 -2.23
C TYR A 112 -24.55 9.93 -1.11
N ARG A 113 -25.19 8.78 -1.31
CA ARG A 113 -26.11 8.16 -0.34
C ARG A 113 -25.51 6.97 0.37
N SER A 114 -24.32 6.52 -0.06
CA SER A 114 -23.58 5.46 0.62
C SER A 114 -22.07 5.63 0.50
N ILE A 115 -21.35 4.93 1.38
CA ILE A 115 -19.91 4.74 1.30
C ILE A 115 -19.59 3.27 1.58
N LEU A 116 -18.61 2.72 0.87
CA LEU A 116 -18.11 1.37 1.14
C LEU A 116 -17.11 1.42 2.28
N VAL A 117 -17.35 0.58 3.30
CA VAL A 117 -16.52 0.48 4.50
C VAL A 117 -15.77 -0.83 4.46
N ASP A 118 -14.45 -0.72 4.48
CA ASP A 118 -13.53 -1.84 4.66
C ASP A 118 -13.35 -2.08 6.17
N ARG A 119 -14.08 -3.07 6.69
CA ARG A 119 -14.20 -3.34 8.14
C ARG A 119 -12.96 -3.97 8.75
N GLY A 120 -12.07 -4.49 7.92
CA GLY A 120 -10.86 -5.19 8.35
C GLY A 120 -10.63 -6.51 7.63
N PHE A 121 -9.50 -7.13 7.97
CA PHE A 121 -8.99 -8.38 7.44
C PHE A 121 -9.29 -9.56 8.37
N VAL A 122 -9.71 -10.68 7.78
CA VAL A 122 -9.82 -12.00 8.41
C VAL A 122 -9.05 -13.02 7.55
N ILE A 123 -8.21 -13.83 8.20
CA ILE A 123 -7.45 -14.90 7.55
C ILE A 123 -8.39 -16.03 7.10
N ASP A 124 -8.11 -16.67 5.96
CA ASP A 124 -8.94 -17.73 5.39
C ASP A 124 -9.04 -18.99 6.27
N THR A 125 -8.04 -19.25 7.12
CA THR A 125 -8.07 -20.36 8.09
C THR A 125 -9.13 -20.18 9.17
N VAL A 126 -9.63 -18.96 9.38
CA VAL A 126 -10.81 -18.71 10.20
C VAL A 126 -12.02 -18.81 9.29
N SER A 127 -12.81 -19.88 9.43
CA SER A 127 -14.03 -20.09 8.64
C SER A 127 -15.23 -19.29 9.17
N ALA A 128 -15.23 -18.95 10.47
CA ALA A 128 -16.28 -18.13 11.07
C ALA A 128 -16.36 -16.75 10.39
N ARG A 129 -17.58 -16.22 10.29
CA ARG A 129 -17.86 -14.88 9.77
C ARG A 129 -18.93 -14.19 10.62
N PRO A 130 -19.05 -12.85 10.56
CA PRO A 130 -20.11 -12.15 11.25
C PRO A 130 -21.46 -12.65 10.74
N PRO A 131 -22.46 -12.83 11.62
CA PRO A 131 -23.81 -13.13 11.19
C PRO A 131 -24.34 -11.96 10.34
N VAL A 132 -25.18 -12.27 9.37
CA VAL A 132 -25.84 -11.25 8.54
C VAL A 132 -27.27 -11.07 9.03
N ASP A 133 -27.58 -9.87 9.49
CA ASP A 133 -28.91 -9.42 9.86
C ASP A 133 -29.12 -8.01 9.31
N ALA A 134 -29.89 -7.92 8.23
CA ALA A 134 -30.19 -6.65 7.56
C ALA A 134 -31.20 -5.78 8.33
N ALA A 135 -31.87 -6.31 9.35
CA ALA A 135 -32.80 -5.56 10.20
C ALA A 135 -32.08 -4.89 11.38
N ALA A 136 -30.82 -5.24 11.65
CA ALA A 136 -30.04 -4.63 12.71
C ALA A 136 -29.81 -3.14 12.45
N VAL A 137 -30.05 -2.32 13.47
CA VAL A 137 -29.92 -0.85 13.41
C VAL A 137 -29.08 -0.28 14.56
N ALA A 138 -28.37 -1.13 15.30
CA ALA A 138 -27.52 -0.70 16.41
C ALA A 138 -26.44 0.27 15.90
N PRO A 139 -26.31 1.49 16.48
CA PRO A 139 -25.36 2.48 16.01
C PRO A 139 -23.93 2.03 16.30
N VAL A 140 -23.06 2.06 15.28
CA VAL A 140 -21.63 1.81 15.40
C VAL A 140 -20.88 3.02 14.85
N GLU A 141 -20.05 3.66 15.68
CA GLU A 141 -19.15 4.71 15.21
C GLU A 141 -17.96 4.07 14.49
N VAL A 142 -17.75 4.46 13.24
CA VAL A 142 -16.61 4.03 12.42
C VAL A 142 -15.70 5.23 12.24
N ILE A 143 -14.48 5.11 12.76
CA ILE A 143 -13.38 6.03 12.48
C ILE A 143 -12.49 5.33 11.46
N GLY A 144 -12.12 6.04 10.42
CA GLY A 144 -11.32 5.45 9.36
C GLY A 144 -10.68 6.47 8.44
N ILE A 145 -9.91 5.94 7.48
CA ILE A 145 -9.25 6.73 6.46
C ILE A 145 -9.95 6.52 5.12
N LEU A 146 -10.32 7.63 4.48
CA LEU A 146 -10.79 7.63 3.11
C LEU A 146 -9.64 7.30 2.16
N ARG A 147 -9.87 6.35 1.27
CA ARG A 147 -8.92 5.92 0.24
C ARG A 147 -9.57 5.83 -1.12
N VAL A 148 -8.86 6.31 -2.14
CA VAL A 148 -9.22 6.07 -3.53
C VAL A 148 -8.97 4.59 -3.86
N PRO A 149 -9.89 3.89 -4.51
CA PRO A 149 -9.67 2.51 -4.93
C PRO A 149 -8.53 2.40 -5.93
N GLU A 150 -7.66 1.41 -5.73
CA GLU A 150 -6.65 1.05 -6.72
C GLU A 150 -7.31 0.25 -7.86
N HIS A 151 -6.98 0.60 -9.11
CA HIS A 151 -7.42 -0.15 -10.28
C HIS A 151 -6.67 -1.49 -10.38
N GLY A 152 -7.40 -2.54 -10.78
CA GLY A 152 -6.79 -3.80 -11.16
C GLY A 152 -5.87 -3.63 -12.38
N ASN A 153 -4.89 -4.53 -12.51
CA ASN A 153 -4.04 -4.64 -13.69
C ASN A 153 -4.36 -5.93 -14.46
N SER A 154 -3.69 -6.16 -15.60
CA SER A 154 -3.91 -7.34 -16.46
C SER A 154 -3.64 -8.70 -15.79
N PHE A 155 -3.01 -8.72 -14.61
CA PHE A 155 -2.78 -9.94 -13.82
C PHE A 155 -3.76 -10.08 -12.66
N THR A 156 -4.63 -9.09 -12.43
CA THR A 156 -5.64 -9.18 -11.37
C THR A 156 -6.81 -10.03 -11.84
N PRO A 157 -7.19 -11.10 -11.11
CA PRO A 157 -8.35 -11.89 -11.46
C PRO A 157 -9.63 -11.04 -11.50
N PRO A 158 -10.61 -11.41 -12.33
CA PRO A 158 -11.92 -10.75 -12.32
C PRO A 158 -12.65 -11.01 -10.99
N ASN A 159 -13.50 -10.08 -10.59
CA ASN A 159 -14.36 -10.27 -9.42
C ASN A 159 -15.39 -11.37 -9.68
N THR A 160 -15.71 -12.13 -8.63
CA THR A 160 -16.76 -13.16 -8.63
C THR A 160 -17.73 -12.90 -7.48
N PRO A 161 -18.95 -13.47 -7.50
CA PRO A 161 -19.89 -13.33 -6.38
C PRO A 161 -19.32 -13.82 -5.03
N GLN A 162 -18.46 -14.83 -5.06
CA GLN A 162 -17.86 -15.44 -3.86
C GLN A 162 -16.61 -14.68 -3.38
N ARG A 163 -15.86 -14.06 -4.31
CA ARG A 163 -14.57 -13.46 -4.00
C ARG A 163 -14.26 -12.30 -4.95
N TRP A 164 -13.92 -11.18 -4.34
CA TRP A 164 -13.50 -9.96 -5.02
C TRP A 164 -11.98 -9.85 -5.01
N TYR A 165 -11.40 -9.23 -6.03
CA TYR A 165 -9.96 -9.04 -6.19
C TYR A 165 -9.60 -7.58 -6.46
N THR A 166 -10.56 -6.78 -6.93
CA THR A 166 -10.41 -5.34 -7.16
C THR A 166 -11.44 -4.57 -6.37
N ARG A 167 -11.11 -3.33 -6.00
CA ARG A 167 -12.00 -2.39 -5.31
C ARG A 167 -12.85 -1.61 -6.31
N ASP A 168 -13.67 -2.31 -7.08
CA ASP A 168 -14.64 -1.66 -7.97
C ASP A 168 -15.82 -1.13 -7.15
N VAL A 169 -15.81 0.17 -6.85
CA VAL A 169 -16.84 0.80 -6.02
C VAL A 169 -18.24 0.59 -6.58
N ALA A 170 -18.41 0.77 -7.89
CA ALA A 170 -19.72 0.70 -8.52
C ALA A 170 -20.26 -0.74 -8.47
N ALA A 171 -19.45 -1.71 -8.88
CA ALA A 171 -19.86 -3.12 -8.87
C ALA A 171 -20.08 -3.67 -7.45
N MET A 172 -19.23 -3.28 -6.49
CA MET A 172 -19.41 -3.68 -5.09
C MET A 172 -20.65 -3.05 -4.46
N ALA A 173 -20.90 -1.77 -4.73
CA ALA A 173 -22.10 -1.09 -4.25
C ALA A 173 -23.38 -1.73 -4.82
N ASP A 174 -23.38 -2.09 -6.11
CA ASP A 174 -24.50 -2.82 -6.74
C ASP A 174 -24.74 -4.17 -6.05
N ALA A 175 -23.69 -4.96 -5.84
CA ALA A 175 -23.78 -6.25 -5.13
C ALA A 175 -24.28 -6.10 -3.68
N LEU A 176 -23.96 -4.98 -3.02
CA LEU A 176 -24.42 -4.63 -1.68
C LEU A 176 -25.77 -3.89 -1.66
N LYS A 177 -26.36 -3.60 -2.83
CA LYS A 177 -27.59 -2.79 -3.00
C LYS A 177 -27.47 -1.40 -2.36
N ALA A 178 -26.30 -0.80 -2.46
CA ALA A 178 -25.96 0.50 -1.89
C ALA A 178 -26.14 1.61 -2.97
N PRO A 179 -27.12 2.52 -2.81
CA PRO A 179 -27.36 3.55 -3.81
C PRO A 179 -26.31 4.65 -3.75
N ASP A 180 -26.00 5.23 -4.92
CA ASP A 180 -25.18 6.43 -5.10
C ASP A 180 -23.90 6.43 -4.22
N PRO A 181 -22.98 5.46 -4.44
CA PRO A 181 -21.80 5.32 -3.60
C PRO A 181 -20.80 6.46 -3.86
N ALA A 182 -20.21 6.99 -2.78
CA ALA A 182 -19.02 7.82 -2.89
C ALA A 182 -17.89 7.04 -3.59
N PRO A 183 -17.07 7.67 -4.46
CA PRO A 183 -16.00 7.02 -5.21
C PRO A 183 -14.76 6.70 -4.36
N LEU A 184 -14.96 6.34 -3.09
CA LEU A 184 -13.95 6.15 -2.05
C LEU A 184 -14.32 4.97 -1.16
N PHE A 185 -13.32 4.38 -0.52
CA PHE A 185 -13.50 3.44 0.58
C PHE A 185 -13.16 4.10 1.91
N LEU A 186 -13.93 3.80 2.95
CA LEU A 186 -13.58 4.08 4.33
C LEU A 186 -12.87 2.86 4.93
N MET A 187 -11.56 2.94 5.12
CA MET A 187 -10.80 1.88 5.80
C MET A 187 -10.90 2.08 7.31
N ALA A 188 -11.63 1.18 8.00
CA ALA A 188 -11.85 1.31 9.43
C ALA A 188 -10.54 1.16 10.21
N GLU A 189 -10.26 2.14 11.08
CA GLU A 189 -9.14 2.12 12.03
C GLU A 189 -9.48 1.30 13.28
N THR A 190 -10.75 1.28 13.66
CA THR A 190 -11.28 0.59 14.84
C THR A 190 -12.17 -0.59 14.45
N ALA A 191 -12.32 -1.56 15.36
CA ALA A 191 -13.11 -2.76 15.11
C ALA A 191 -14.60 -2.42 15.00
N THR A 192 -15.25 -2.82 13.90
CA THR A 192 -16.71 -2.75 13.75
C THR A 192 -17.44 -3.89 14.47
N ASN A 193 -16.70 -4.93 14.86
CA ASN A 193 -17.17 -6.11 15.60
C ASN A 193 -16.26 -6.36 16.81
N PRO A 194 -16.36 -5.55 17.87
CA PRO A 194 -15.49 -5.67 19.04
C PRO A 194 -15.50 -7.07 19.68
N GLU A 195 -16.61 -7.80 19.57
CA GLU A 195 -16.83 -9.16 20.03
C GLU A 195 -16.12 -10.22 19.20
N TRP A 196 -15.85 -9.96 17.91
CA TRP A 196 -15.22 -10.91 17.00
C TRP A 196 -13.80 -10.49 16.65
N LYS A 197 -12.84 -10.89 17.50
CA LYS A 197 -11.43 -10.48 17.40
C LYS A 197 -10.68 -10.96 16.16
N ALA A 198 -11.23 -11.93 15.42
CA ALA A 198 -10.60 -12.42 14.19
C ALA A 198 -10.67 -11.41 13.03
N LEU A 199 -11.59 -10.44 13.10
CA LEU A 199 -11.64 -9.32 12.17
C LEU A 199 -10.71 -8.21 12.65
N VAL A 200 -9.59 -8.06 11.97
CA VAL A 200 -8.58 -7.07 12.35
C VAL A 200 -8.74 -5.83 11.47
N PRO A 201 -9.03 -4.64 12.04
CA PRO A 201 -9.18 -3.41 11.26
C PRO A 201 -7.88 -3.02 10.56
N ALA A 202 -7.91 -1.90 9.82
CA ALA A 202 -6.78 -1.34 9.11
C ALA A 202 -6.23 -0.10 9.84
N PRO A 203 -5.59 -0.25 11.02
CA PRO A 203 -5.05 0.90 11.74
C PRO A 203 -3.96 1.57 10.92
N ILE A 204 -3.77 2.88 11.16
CA ILE A 204 -2.64 3.63 10.64
C ILE A 204 -1.35 2.94 11.12
N PRO A 205 -0.46 2.48 10.23
CA PRO A 205 0.79 1.86 10.66
C PRO A 205 1.58 2.78 11.57
N ALA A 206 2.04 2.25 12.71
CA ALA A 206 2.83 3.01 13.69
C ALA A 206 4.28 3.22 13.20
N ASP A 207 4.87 2.17 12.61
CA ASP A 207 6.22 2.19 12.08
C ASP A 207 6.26 1.53 10.70
N ILE A 208 6.95 2.18 9.76
CA ILE A 208 7.20 1.68 8.41
C ILE A 208 8.71 1.82 8.17
N PRO A 209 9.48 0.72 8.19
CA PRO A 209 10.93 0.77 8.10
C PRO A 209 11.44 1.48 6.85
N ASN A 210 12.48 2.30 6.96
CA ASN A 210 13.08 3.03 5.84
C ASN A 210 14.61 2.92 5.82
N ARG A 211 15.12 1.81 5.27
CA ARG A 211 16.56 1.50 5.20
C ARG A 211 17.24 1.91 3.89
N HIS A 212 16.56 2.70 3.05
CA HIS A 212 17.04 3.03 1.70
C HIS A 212 18.38 3.78 1.70
N LEU A 213 18.68 4.57 2.74
CA LEU A 213 19.98 5.23 2.88
C LEU A 213 21.13 4.22 3.11
N GLU A 214 20.95 3.24 4.00
CA GLU A 214 21.95 2.19 4.26
C GLU A 214 22.28 1.41 2.97
N TYR A 215 21.24 1.08 2.20
CA TYR A 215 21.42 0.42 0.90
C TYR A 215 22.11 1.34 -0.12
N ALA A 216 21.74 2.62 -0.20
CA ALA A 216 22.41 3.56 -1.09
C ALA A 216 23.92 3.65 -0.78
N LEU A 217 24.29 3.77 0.50
CA LEU A 217 25.69 3.76 0.96
C LEU A 217 26.39 2.45 0.61
N THR A 218 25.71 1.30 0.71
CA THR A 218 26.24 0.00 0.31
C THR A 218 26.60 -0.02 -1.18
N TRP A 219 25.70 0.43 -2.06
CA TRP A 219 25.93 0.45 -3.50
C TRP A 219 27.07 1.39 -3.90
N TYR A 220 27.10 2.60 -3.33
CA TYR A 220 28.20 3.54 -3.58
C TYR A 220 29.53 3.07 -2.98
N GLY A 221 29.50 2.43 -1.81
CA GLY A 221 30.68 1.82 -1.20
C GLY A 221 31.29 0.72 -2.07
N LEU A 222 30.45 -0.17 -2.63
CA LEU A 222 30.89 -1.20 -3.58
C LEU A 222 31.44 -0.58 -4.87
N ALA A 223 30.83 0.50 -5.38
CA ALA A 223 31.32 1.24 -6.54
C ALA A 223 32.73 1.82 -6.28
N ALA A 224 32.94 2.44 -5.12
CA ALA A 224 34.24 2.99 -4.72
C ALA A 224 35.29 1.89 -4.55
N ALA A 225 34.95 0.77 -3.91
CA ALA A 225 35.85 -0.37 -3.76
C ALA A 225 36.26 -0.97 -5.12
N LEU A 226 35.31 -1.14 -6.04
CA LEU A 226 35.55 -1.62 -7.40
C LEU A 226 36.56 -0.72 -8.13
N LEU A 227 36.36 0.60 -8.08
CA LEU A 227 37.29 1.57 -8.65
C LEU A 227 38.68 1.51 -8.00
N GLY A 228 38.75 1.42 -6.67
CA GLY A 228 40.00 1.33 -5.93
C GLY A 228 40.83 0.09 -6.29
N VAL A 229 40.18 -1.09 -6.33
CA VAL A 229 40.83 -2.35 -6.73
C VAL A 229 41.28 -2.30 -8.18
N TYR A 230 40.44 -1.81 -9.09
CA TYR A 230 40.76 -1.69 -10.51
C TYR A 230 41.94 -0.73 -10.75
N ALA A 231 41.95 0.43 -10.09
CA ALA A 231 43.05 1.39 -10.16
C ALA A 231 44.35 0.79 -9.61
N ALA A 232 44.32 0.14 -8.43
CA ALA A 232 45.48 -0.52 -7.85
C ALA A 232 46.06 -1.60 -8.77
N MET A 233 45.19 -2.38 -9.44
CA MET A 233 45.58 -3.38 -10.42
C MET A 233 46.28 -2.74 -11.64
N LEU A 234 45.75 -1.64 -12.18
CA LEU A 234 46.38 -0.91 -13.27
C LEU A 234 47.74 -0.31 -12.87
N PHE A 235 47.84 0.27 -11.67
CA PHE A 235 49.11 0.79 -11.15
C PHE A 235 50.17 -0.31 -10.98
N ARG A 236 49.79 -1.49 -10.46
CA ARG A 236 50.71 -2.63 -10.35
C ARG A 236 51.19 -3.11 -11.71
N ARG A 237 50.28 -3.21 -12.69
CA ARG A 237 50.62 -3.60 -14.08
C ARG A 237 51.52 -2.62 -14.82
N ARG A 238 51.52 -1.33 -14.45
CA ARG A 238 52.42 -0.32 -15.03
C ARG A 238 53.83 -0.35 -14.44
N LYS A 239 53.97 -0.86 -13.21
CA LYS A 239 55.26 -0.97 -12.50
C LYS A 239 56.01 -2.26 -12.83
N THR A 240 55.31 -3.30 -13.25
CA THR A 240 55.87 -4.55 -13.80
C THR A 240 56.00 -4.46 -15.30
#